data_AF-A0A378TAG7-F1
#
_entry.id   AF-A0A378TAG7-F1
#
_cell.length_a   1.000
_cell.length_b   1.000
_cell.length_c   1.000
_cell.angle_alpha   90.00
_cell.angle_beta   90.00
_cell.angle_gamma   90.00
#
_symmetry.space_group_name_H-M   'P 1'
#
loop_
_entity.id
_entity.type
_entity.pdbx_description
1 polymer ?
#
loop_
_entity_poly.entity_id
_entity_poly.type
_entity_poly.pdbx_seq_one_letter_code
_entity_poly.pdbx_strand_id
1 'polypeptide(L)' 'MAEMWSVQIGEVDNPGNTGVPPVPTRVYDGDEDGAREAFEEWSAKATEGDYRYVLLRRTGEIVEVWGTPPAVA' A
#
# COMPACT_ATOMS: atom_id res chain seq x y z
N MET A 1 1.40 -21.63 -7.68
CA MET A 1 0.48 -20.48 -7.61
C MET A 1 1.35 -19.24 -7.72
N ALA A 2 0.99 -18.28 -8.58
CA ALA A 2 1.82 -17.09 -8.74
C ALA A 2 1.78 -16.27 -7.43
N GLU A 3 2.94 -15.91 -6.90
CA GLU A 3 3.03 -15.03 -5.74
C GLU A 3 2.59 -13.63 -6.16
N MET A 4 1.68 -13.02 -5.40
CA MET A 4 1.14 -11.70 -5.70
C MET A 4 1.78 -10.68 -4.78
N TRP A 5 2.26 -9.57 -5.33
CA TRP A 5 2.91 -8.50 -4.60
C TRP A 5 2.17 -7.19 -4.81
N SER A 6 2.19 -6.33 -3.80
CA SER A 6 1.56 -5.01 -3.87
C SER A 6 2.42 -3.96 -3.19
N VAL A 7 2.41 -2.73 -3.71
CA VAL A 7 3.03 -1.56 -3.09
C VAL A 7 1.97 -0.55 -2.71
N GLN A 8 2.04 -0.04 -1.48
CA GLN A 8 1.14 0.99 -0.96
C GLN A 8 1.93 2.16 -0.38
N ILE A 9 1.35 3.35 -0.44
CA ILE A 9 1.89 4.58 0.12
C ILE A 9 0.92 5.07 1.17
N GLY A 10 1.41 5.30 2.39
CA GLY A 10 0.69 6.04 3.41
C GLY A 10 1.21 7.47 3.46
N GLU A 11 0.34 8.45 3.34
CA GLU A 11 0.66 9.87 3.47
C GLU A 11 0.74 10.26 4.96
N VAL A 12 1.47 11.34 5.26
CA VAL A 12 1.50 11.92 6.61
C VAL A 12 0.11 12.42 7.00
N ASP A 13 -0.27 12.20 8.26
CA ASP A 13 -1.53 12.71 8.79
C ASP A 13 -1.53 14.24 8.73
N ASN A 14 -2.52 14.81 8.05
CA ASN A 14 -2.77 16.24 8.11
C ASN A 14 -3.39 16.58 9.48
N PRO A 15 -2.73 17.38 10.34
CA PRO A 15 -3.23 17.72 11.67
C PRO A 15 -4.56 18.51 11.64
N GLY A 16 -4.96 19.05 10.49
CA GLY A 16 -6.27 19.68 10.28
C GLY A 16 -7.41 18.69 9.96
N ASN A 17 -7.11 17.41 9.70
CA ASN A 17 -8.10 16.40 9.36
C ASN A 17 -8.46 15.58 10.61
N THR A 18 -9.58 15.91 11.27
CA THR A 18 -9.93 15.42 12.61
C THR A 18 -10.70 14.09 12.63
N GLY A 19 -11.01 13.51 11.46
CA GLY A 19 -11.99 12.43 11.36
C GLY A 19 -11.46 11.08 10.90
N VAL A 20 -10.56 11.02 9.91
CA VAL A 20 -10.11 9.78 9.27
C VAL A 20 -8.66 9.92 8.82
N PRO A 21 -7.74 9.01 9.23
CA PRO A 21 -6.38 8.99 8.69
C PRO A 21 -6.42 8.76 7.17
N PRO A 22 -5.47 9.30 6.39
CA PRO A 22 -5.48 9.14 4.95
C PRO A 22 -5.42 7.67 4.55
N VAL A 23 -6.25 7.31 3.58
CA VAL A 23 -6.33 5.97 3.00
C VAL A 23 -5.02 5.67 2.29
N PRO A 24 -4.37 4.53 2.55
CA PRO A 24 -3.16 4.18 1.85
C PRO A 24 -3.42 4.01 0.36
N THR A 25 -2.68 4.73 -0.47
CA THR A 25 -2.80 4.64 -1.94
C THR A 25 -2.05 3.41 -2.43
N ARG A 26 -2.74 2.49 -3.12
CA ARG A 26 -2.10 1.36 -3.80
C ARG A 26 -1.53 1.82 -5.13
N VAL A 27 -0.22 1.67 -5.30
CA VAL A 27 0.52 2.14 -6.50
C VAL A 27 1.02 1.01 -7.39
N TYR A 28 1.06 -0.22 -6.89
CA TYR A 28 1.41 -1.40 -7.68
C TYR A 28 0.69 -2.66 -7.17
N ASP A 29 0.38 -3.57 -8.09
CA ASP A 29 -0.21 -4.90 -7.86
C ASP A 29 0.25 -5.84 -9.00
N GLY A 30 0.93 -6.94 -8.68
CA GLY A 30 1.53 -7.81 -9.70
C GLY A 30 2.59 -8.77 -9.19
N ASP A 31 3.64 -8.98 -9.98
CA ASP A 31 4.77 -9.85 -9.68
C ASP A 31 5.81 -9.21 -8.74
N GLU A 32 6.79 -10.00 -8.29
CA GLU A 32 7.82 -9.52 -7.36
C GLU A 32 8.71 -8.45 -7.98
N ASP A 33 9.16 -8.63 -9.22
CA ASP A 33 10.11 -7.74 -9.89
C ASP A 33 9.50 -6.34 -10.05
N GLY A 34 8.28 -6.27 -10.59
CA GLY A 34 7.58 -4.98 -10.72
C GLY A 34 7.25 -4.34 -9.37
N ALA A 35 6.95 -5.14 -8.33
CA ALA A 35 6.73 -4.60 -7.00
C ALA A 35 8.00 -4.05 -6.36
N ARG A 36 9.17 -4.66 -6.63
CA ARG A 36 10.47 -4.16 -6.18
C ARG A 36 10.84 -2.86 -6.87
N GLU A 37 10.68 -2.80 -8.20
CA GLU A 37 10.92 -1.57 -8.96
C GLU A 37 10.03 -0.43 -8.48
N ALA A 38 8.72 -0.69 -8.32
CA ALA A 38 7.79 0.30 -7.79
C ALA A 38 8.17 0.71 -6.36
N PHE A 39 8.53 -0.23 -5.49
CA PHE A 39 8.94 0.10 -4.13
C PHE A 39 10.17 1.01 -4.10
N GLU A 40 11.19 0.73 -4.92
CA GLU A 40 12.38 1.58 -5.03
C GLU A 40 12.03 2.98 -5.56
N GLU A 41 11.22 3.05 -6.62
CA GLU A 41 10.79 4.31 -7.21
C GLU A 41 10.03 5.20 -6.21
N TRP A 42 9.04 4.62 -5.52
CA TRP A 42 8.21 5.37 -4.57
C TRP A 42 8.94 5.67 -3.26
N SER A 43 9.86 4.80 -2.83
CA SER A 43 10.73 5.07 -1.67
C SER A 43 11.69 6.23 -1.94
N ALA A 44 12.20 6.37 -3.18
CA ALA A 44 13.02 7.51 -3.56
C ALA A 44 12.25 8.84 -3.52
N LYS A 45 10.95 8.81 -3.82
CA LYS A 45 10.06 9.98 -3.77
C LYS A 45 9.53 10.29 -2.36
N ALA A 46 9.76 9.43 -1.36
CA ALA A 46 9.07 9.50 -0.07
C ALA A 46 9.29 10.81 0.70
N THR A 47 10.51 11.34 0.67
CA THR A 47 10.85 12.60 1.35
C THR A 47 10.19 13.80 0.68
N GLU A 48 10.19 13.86 -0.65
CA GLU A 48 9.58 14.98 -1.40
C GLU A 48 8.05 14.89 -1.46
N GLY A 49 7.51 13.68 -1.40
CA GLY A 49 6.07 13.40 -1.43
C GLY A 49 5.37 13.47 -0.07
N ASP A 50 6.09 13.75 1.02
CA ASP A 50 5.55 13.74 2.39
C ASP A 50 4.87 12.38 2.74
N TYR A 51 5.50 11.28 2.33
CA TYR A 51 4.99 9.94 2.62
C TYR A 51 5.41 9.52 4.02
N ARG A 52 4.45 9.06 4.82
CA ARG A 52 4.70 8.44 6.13
C ARG A 52 5.35 7.06 5.99
N TYR A 53 4.94 6.30 4.99
CA TYR A 53 5.54 5.00 4.67
C TYR A 53 5.30 4.62 3.21
N VAL A 54 6.20 3.77 2.71
CA VAL A 54 5.98 2.95 1.52
C VAL A 54 6.02 1.49 1.98
N LEU A 55 5.02 0.70 1.61
CA LEU A 55 4.84 -0.67 2.06
C LEU A 55 4.92 -1.61 0.86
N LEU A 56 5.96 -2.44 0.81
CA LEU A 56 6.02 -3.61 -0.07
C LEU A 56 5.45 -4.81 0.67
N ARG A 57 4.43 -5.43 0.10
CA ARG A 57 3.74 -6.59 0.69
C ARG A 57 3.68 -7.73 -0.31
N ARG A 58 4.11 -8.92 0.13
CA ARG A 58 3.74 -10.19 -0.49
C ARG A 58 2.36 -10.63 0.01
N THR A 59 1.42 -10.78 -0.90
CA THR A 59 0.04 -11.21 -0.65
C THR A 59 -0.10 -12.67 -1.05
N GLY A 60 -0.57 -13.50 -0.13
CA GLY A 60 -0.94 -14.89 -0.42
C GLY A 60 -2.36 -14.98 -1.00
N GLU A 61 -2.71 -16.17 -1.47
CA GLU A 61 -4.06 -16.46 -1.95
C GLU A 61 -5.10 -16.37 -0.81
N ILE A 62 -6.20 -15.66 -1.06
CA ILE A 62 -7.38 -15.67 -0.18
C ILE A 62 -8.33 -16.73 -0.72
N VAL A 63 -8.35 -17.90 -0.07
CA VAL A 63 -9.11 -19.07 -0.53
C VAL A 63 -10.58 -18.99 -0.11
N GLU A 64 -10.86 -18.44 1.08
CA GLU A 64 -12.21 -18.30 1.62
C GLU A 64 -12.24 -17.11 2.58
N VAL A 65 -13.36 -16.38 2.61
CA VAL A 65 -13.63 -15.32 3.57
C VAL A 65 -15.01 -15.52 4.17
N TRP A 66 -15.13 -15.37 5.49
CA TRP A 66 -16.40 -15.40 6.19
C TRP A 66 -16.71 -14.01 6.77
N GLY A 67 -17.90 -13.48 6.49
CA GLY A 67 -18.32 -12.13 6.86
C GLY A 67 -17.93 -11.05 5.83
N THR A 68 -18.14 -9.78 6.18
CA THR A 68 -17.73 -8.65 5.33
C THR A 68 -16.28 -8.27 5.67
N PRO A 69 -15.33 -8.32 4.72
CA PRO A 69 -13.99 -7.82 4.97
C PRO A 69 -14.07 -6.35 5.42
N PRO A 70 -13.17 -5.91 6.32
CA PRO A 70 -13.20 -4.53 6.80
C PRO A 70 -13.23 -3.61 5.58
N ALA A 71 -14.20 -2.69 5.56
CA ALA A 71 -14.23 -1.65 4.55
C ALA A 71 -12.90 -0.92 4.66
N VAL A 72 -12.05 -1.10 3.65
CA VAL A 72 -10.88 -0.26 3.47
C VAL A 72 -11.48 1.11 3.21
N ALA A 73 -11.56 1.93 4.26
CA ALA A 73 -11.87 3.35 4.15
C ALA A 73 -10.75 3.98 3.33
#